data_AF-A0AAW1BEI4-F1
#
_entry.id   AF-A0AAW1BEI4-F1
#
_cell.length_a   1.000
_cell.length_b   1.000
_cell.length_c   1.000
_cell.angle_alpha   90.00
_cell.angle_beta   90.00
_cell.angle_gamma   90.00
#
_symmetry.space_group_name_H-M   'P 1'
#
loop_
_entity.id
_entity.type
_entity.pdbx_description
1 polymer ?
#
loop_
_entity_poly.entity_id
_entity_poly.type
_entity_poly.pdbx_seq_one_letter_code
_entity_poly.pdbx_strand_id
1 'polypeptide(L)'
;MWLLWILSLAAASFLLPAAGEVVNSLSECSQFFLDGVPPNLQLNNMAIICQKYKTEYYFVTMYSRIRRIPIFSAYLLHPRTTGVRIDNWNIEPQLAAPKREMVSEHSRVYNLFADSQAFSSDYANAPLFDRGHLAPVCHQSDQESVNATFTLTNVVPLDATLNRGQWKAVTSTEMSA
;
A
#
# COMPACT_ATOMS: atom_id res chain seq x y z
N MET A 1 0.92 63.09 -12.13
CA MET A 1 1.13 62.79 -13.57
C MET A 1 2.63 62.48 -13.71
N TRP A 2 3.17 61.26 -13.71
CA TRP A 2 2.77 59.86 -13.80
C TRP A 2 3.64 59.07 -12.78
N LEU A 3 3.17 58.14 -11.96
CA LEU A 3 2.80 56.73 -12.23
C LEU A 3 3.86 55.90 -12.98
N LEU A 4 4.59 55.11 -12.19
CA LEU A 4 5.02 53.71 -12.45
C LEU A 4 5.95 53.51 -13.65
N TRP A 5 6.31 52.24 -13.90
CA TRP A 5 7.27 51.72 -14.90
C TRP A 5 8.72 51.73 -14.36
N ILE A 6 9.36 50.60 -14.05
CA ILE A 6 9.06 49.21 -14.36
C ILE A 6 9.75 48.28 -13.34
N LEU A 7 8.97 47.34 -12.82
CA LEU A 7 9.43 46.04 -12.33
C LEU A 7 10.42 45.44 -13.32
N SER A 8 11.57 44.94 -12.84
CA SER A 8 12.25 43.79 -13.45
C SER A 8 13.20 43.12 -12.47
N LEU A 9 12.77 41.91 -12.08
CA LEU A 9 13.56 40.71 -11.77
C LEU A 9 14.53 40.74 -10.58
N ALA A 10 14.07 40.16 -9.47
CA ALA A 10 14.68 39.02 -8.75
C ALA A 10 13.94 38.89 -7.41
N ALA A 11 13.46 37.76 -6.93
CA ALA A 11 13.59 36.39 -7.36
C ALA A 11 12.28 35.69 -6.96
N ALA A 12 11.81 34.78 -7.82
CA ALA A 12 10.80 33.82 -7.44
C ALA A 12 11.31 33.03 -6.22
N SER A 13 10.63 33.14 -5.08
CA SER A 13 10.76 32.19 -3.98
C SER A 13 9.58 32.35 -3.04
N PHE A 14 9.05 31.20 -2.60
CA PHE A 14 7.88 31.01 -1.75
C PHE A 14 6.51 30.92 -2.46
N LEU A 15 6.47 30.11 -3.51
CA LEU A 15 5.46 29.05 -3.57
C LEU A 15 6.20 27.72 -3.61
N LEU A 16 6.61 27.23 -2.44
CA LEU A 16 6.80 25.79 -2.29
C LEU A 16 5.39 25.21 -2.15
N PRO A 17 4.83 24.52 -3.15
CA PRO A 17 3.85 23.50 -2.81
C PRO A 17 4.58 22.55 -1.87
N ALA A 18 4.11 22.45 -0.63
CA ALA A 18 4.50 21.35 0.23
C ALA A 18 4.07 20.07 -0.52
N ALA A 19 5.04 19.43 -1.16
CA ALA A 19 4.83 18.13 -1.79
C ALA A 19 4.46 17.17 -0.67
N GLY A 20 3.25 16.60 -0.74
CA GLY A 20 2.82 15.57 0.19
C GLY A 20 3.79 14.40 0.12
N GLU A 21 4.41 14.09 1.25
CA GLU A 21 5.37 13.02 1.36
C GLU A 21 4.67 11.66 1.33
N VAL A 22 5.05 10.87 0.35
CA VAL A 22 4.88 9.43 0.33
C VAL A 22 6.23 8.84 0.71
N VAL A 23 6.47 8.71 2.03
CA VAL A 23 7.72 8.27 2.69
C VAL A 23 9.01 8.82 2.03
N ASN A 24 9.57 9.91 2.57
CA ASN A 24 10.82 10.53 2.11
C ASN A 24 12.05 9.65 2.37
N SER A 25 11.90 8.57 3.13
CA SER A 25 12.98 7.64 3.43
C SER A 25 12.48 6.21 3.50
N LEU A 26 12.98 5.36 2.62
CA LEU A 26 12.83 3.90 2.70
C LEU A 26 13.34 3.31 4.04
N SER A 27 13.97 4.10 4.91
CA SER A 27 14.58 3.64 6.16
C SER A 27 13.61 3.07 7.19
N GLU A 28 12.34 3.51 7.24
CA GLU A 28 11.40 3.06 8.30
C GLU A 28 10.98 1.60 8.14
N CYS A 29 11.03 1.09 6.91
CA CYS A 29 10.59 -0.25 6.57
C CYS A 29 11.58 -0.97 5.65
N SER A 30 12.85 -0.54 5.65
CA SER A 30 13.88 -1.14 4.80
C SER A 30 14.12 -2.61 5.16
N GLN A 31 13.90 -2.99 6.42
CA GLN A 31 14.09 -4.35 6.95
C GLN A 31 13.29 -5.43 6.21
N PHE A 32 12.25 -5.06 5.45
CA PHE A 32 11.47 -6.03 4.68
C PHE A 32 12.06 -6.31 3.29
N PHE A 33 12.92 -5.45 2.77
CA PHE A 33 13.64 -5.71 1.52
C PHE A 33 14.84 -6.61 1.77
N LEU A 34 15.18 -7.42 0.77
CA LEU A 34 16.41 -8.21 0.78
C LEU A 34 17.62 -7.27 0.95
N ASP A 35 18.42 -7.50 1.99
CA ASP A 35 19.57 -6.68 2.39
C ASP A 35 19.25 -5.19 2.60
N GLY A 36 17.98 -4.85 2.86
CA GLY A 36 17.54 -3.46 2.98
C GLY A 36 17.47 -2.69 1.66
N VAL A 37 17.64 -3.36 0.52
CA VAL A 37 17.75 -2.73 -0.79
C VAL A 37 16.43 -2.87 -1.57
N PRO A 38 15.70 -1.78 -1.82
CA PRO A 38 14.49 -1.84 -2.63
C PRO A 38 14.82 -2.10 -4.11
N PRO A 39 13.91 -2.73 -4.87
CA PRO A 39 14.09 -2.84 -6.32
C PRO A 39 14.07 -1.46 -6.99
N ASN A 40 14.85 -1.30 -8.05
CA ASN A 40 14.85 -0.08 -8.86
C ASN A 40 13.61 -0.05 -9.78
N LEU A 41 12.46 0.27 -9.19
CA LEU A 41 11.19 0.45 -9.88
C LEU A 41 10.84 1.95 -9.89
N GLN A 42 10.69 2.52 -11.07
CA GLN A 42 10.22 3.89 -11.24
C GLN A 42 8.94 3.90 -12.06
N LEU A 43 7.85 4.29 -11.40
CA LEU A 43 6.55 4.47 -12.03
C LEU A 43 6.03 5.86 -11.68
N ASN A 44 5.38 6.50 -12.64
CA ASN A 44 4.73 7.78 -12.41
C ASN A 44 3.69 7.64 -11.29
N ASN A 45 3.76 8.54 -10.30
CA ASN A 45 2.82 8.60 -9.19
C ASN A 45 2.74 7.26 -8.41
N MET A 46 3.90 6.63 -8.21
CA MET A 46 4.04 5.49 -7.30
C MET A 46 4.15 5.97 -5.86
N ALA A 47 3.61 5.16 -4.95
CA ALA A 47 3.76 5.29 -3.52
C ALA A 47 4.59 4.13 -2.97
N ILE A 48 5.47 4.40 -2.01
CA ILE A 48 5.98 3.38 -1.10
C ILE A 48 5.13 3.47 0.17
N ILE A 49 4.61 2.34 0.64
CA ILE A 49 3.76 2.24 1.81
C ILE A 49 4.47 1.29 2.77
N CYS A 50 4.99 1.82 3.88
CA CYS A 50 5.35 0.99 5.03
C CYS A 50 4.04 0.57 5.71
N GLN A 51 3.67 -0.71 5.60
CA GLN A 51 2.35 -1.21 5.99
C GLN A 51 2.31 -1.37 7.50
N LYS A 52 1.71 -0.36 8.15
CA LYS A 52 1.66 -0.23 9.60
C LYS A 52 0.28 -0.58 10.09
N TYR A 53 0.18 -1.55 10.99
CA TYR A 53 -1.06 -1.87 11.69
C TYR A 53 -0.86 -1.64 13.19
N LYS A 54 -1.70 -0.79 13.78
CA LYS A 54 -1.48 -0.25 15.13
C LYS A 54 -0.08 0.39 15.23
N THR A 55 0.81 -0.14 16.06
CA THR A 55 2.13 0.44 16.32
C THR A 55 3.24 -0.13 15.45
N GLU A 56 3.05 -1.30 14.85
CA GLU A 56 4.11 -2.07 14.19
C GLU A 56 4.02 -2.02 12.66
N TYR A 57 5.18 -2.09 12.01
CA TYR A 57 5.29 -2.31 10.57
C TYR A 57 5.39 -3.81 10.28
N TYR A 58 4.71 -4.27 9.22
CA TYR A 58 4.64 -5.70 8.90
C TYR A 58 5.19 -6.08 7.52
N PHE A 59 5.08 -5.16 6.55
CA PHE A 59 5.60 -5.35 5.21
C PHE A 59 5.68 -4.01 4.47
N VAL A 60 6.20 -4.02 3.25
CA VAL A 60 6.23 -2.86 2.37
C VAL A 60 5.45 -3.15 1.11
N THR A 61 4.74 -2.15 0.63
CA THR A 61 4.07 -2.17 -0.67
C THR A 61 4.55 -0.99 -1.51
N MET A 62 4.98 -1.26 -2.73
CA MET A 62 5.07 -0.25 -3.79
C MET A 62 3.75 -0.23 -4.56
N TYR A 63 3.05 0.88 -4.52
CA TYR A 63 1.67 1.03 -4.94
C TYR A 63 1.53 2.04 -6.08
N SER A 64 0.86 1.67 -7.17
CA SER A 64 0.55 2.60 -8.25
C SER A 64 -0.75 3.33 -7.92
N ARG A 65 -0.68 4.63 -7.65
CA ARG A 65 -1.87 5.46 -7.40
C ARG A 65 -2.73 5.62 -8.66
N ILE A 66 -2.08 5.64 -9.84
CA ILE A 66 -2.78 5.72 -11.13
C ILE A 66 -3.59 4.45 -11.40
N ARG A 67 -2.99 3.29 -11.19
CA ARG A 67 -3.65 2.00 -11.45
C ARG A 67 -4.47 1.50 -10.26
N ARG A 68 -4.35 2.14 -9.10
CA ARG A 68 -4.95 1.75 -7.82
C ARG A 68 -4.66 0.29 -7.46
N ILE A 69 -3.45 -0.20 -7.75
CA ILE A 69 -2.99 -1.56 -7.44
C ILE A 69 -1.58 -1.56 -6.86
N PRO A 70 -1.23 -2.51 -5.98
CA PRO A 70 0.16 -2.77 -5.66
C PRO A 70 0.90 -3.36 -6.85
N ILE A 71 2.14 -2.91 -7.01
CA ILE A 71 3.06 -3.34 -8.06
C ILE A 71 4.07 -4.35 -7.50
N PHE A 72 4.48 -4.15 -6.25
CA PHE A 72 5.47 -4.98 -5.58
C PHE A 72 5.22 -4.96 -4.08
N SER A 73 5.46 -6.07 -3.41
CA SER A 73 5.51 -6.13 -1.95
C SER A 73 6.77 -6.86 -1.51
N ALA A 74 7.33 -6.44 -0.38
CA ALA A 74 8.43 -7.13 0.30
C ALA A 74 8.05 -7.34 1.76
N TYR A 75 8.33 -8.52 2.29
CA TYR A 75 7.95 -8.96 3.62
C TYR A 75 8.90 -10.06 4.10
N LEU A 76 8.94 -10.26 5.41
CA LEU A 76 9.67 -11.37 6.02
C LEU A 76 8.77 -12.60 6.10
N LEU A 77 9.25 -13.73 5.60
CA LEU A 77 8.56 -15.01 5.67
C LEU A 77 8.61 -15.54 7.10
N HIS A 78 7.46 -15.58 7.77
CA HIS A 78 7.33 -16.22 9.08
C HIS A 78 6.40 -17.44 8.97
N PRO A 79 6.75 -18.59 9.57
CA PRO A 79 5.80 -19.68 9.71
C PRO A 79 4.60 -19.19 10.51
N ARG A 80 3.39 -19.36 9.97
CA ARG A 80 2.19 -18.98 10.70
C ARG A 80 2.01 -19.86 11.92
N THR A 81 2.11 -19.24 13.09
CA THR A 81 1.92 -19.93 14.37
C THR A 81 0.48 -19.82 14.86
N THR A 82 -0.15 -18.66 14.64
CA THR A 82 -1.48 -18.33 15.14
C THR A 82 -2.24 -17.39 14.18
N GLY A 83 -3.37 -16.84 14.64
CA GLY A 83 -4.20 -15.92 13.87
C GLY A 83 -5.25 -16.62 13.02
N VAL A 84 -6.37 -15.94 12.79
CA VAL A 84 -7.51 -16.38 11.99
C VAL A 84 -7.71 -15.38 10.86
N ARG A 85 -8.00 -15.91 9.67
CA ARG A 85 -8.32 -15.08 8.52
C ARG A 85 -9.67 -14.39 8.78
N ILE A 86 -9.69 -13.07 8.83
CA ILE A 86 -10.91 -12.26 8.95
C ILE A 86 -11.09 -11.43 7.68
N ASP A 87 -12.28 -11.42 7.11
CA ASP A 87 -12.57 -10.69 5.85
C ASP A 87 -12.95 -9.22 6.14
N ASN A 88 -12.10 -8.55 6.93
CA ASN A 88 -12.26 -7.15 7.32
C ASN A 88 -11.21 -6.30 6.61
N TRP A 89 -11.65 -5.56 5.60
CA TRP A 89 -10.75 -4.80 4.74
C TRP A 89 -10.47 -3.40 5.27
N ASN A 90 -9.20 -3.01 5.15
CA ASN A 90 -8.71 -1.69 5.47
C ASN A 90 -8.27 -0.92 4.22
N ILE A 91 -8.10 0.38 4.40
CA ILE A 91 -7.54 1.33 3.44
C ILE A 91 -6.34 2.05 4.07
N GLU A 92 -5.53 2.69 3.22
CA GLU A 92 -4.35 3.47 3.60
C GLU A 92 -4.59 4.98 3.41
N PRO A 93 -5.13 5.68 4.41
CA PRO A 93 -5.32 7.13 4.39
C PRO A 93 -4.07 7.94 4.03
N GLN A 94 -2.87 7.43 4.37
CA GLN A 94 -1.58 8.03 4.01
C GLN A 94 -1.40 8.25 2.50
N LEU A 95 -2.23 7.60 1.67
CA LEU A 95 -2.24 7.87 0.25
C LEU A 95 -2.81 9.24 -0.10
N ALA A 96 -3.88 9.76 0.52
CA ALA A 96 -4.36 11.12 0.18
C ALA A 96 -4.07 12.19 1.25
N ALA A 97 -3.68 11.80 2.47
CA ALA A 97 -3.43 12.75 3.55
C ALA A 97 -2.20 12.31 4.37
N PRO A 98 -1.28 13.23 4.75
CA PRO A 98 -0.11 12.87 5.55
C PRO A 98 -0.48 12.25 6.91
N LYS A 99 0.32 11.26 7.35
CA LYS A 99 0.39 10.74 8.73
C LYS A 99 -0.93 10.18 9.30
N ARG A 100 -1.66 9.41 8.51
CA ARG A 100 -2.83 8.67 8.99
C ARG A 100 -2.55 7.17 8.88
N GLU A 101 -2.77 6.46 9.98
CA GLU A 101 -2.63 5.01 10.04
C GLU A 101 -3.72 4.31 9.20
N MET A 102 -3.47 3.04 8.90
CA MET A 102 -4.45 2.14 8.32
C MET A 102 -5.78 2.20 9.09
N VAL A 103 -6.90 2.27 8.37
CA VAL A 103 -8.24 2.28 8.95
C VAL A 103 -9.17 1.35 8.20
N SER A 104 -10.24 0.89 8.87
CA SER A 104 -11.30 0.14 8.21
C SER A 104 -11.85 0.92 7.02
N GLU A 105 -12.10 0.22 5.92
CA GLU A 105 -12.71 0.77 4.71
C GLU A 105 -14.08 1.44 5.00
N HIS A 106 -14.81 0.93 5.99
CA HIS A 106 -16.12 1.46 6.39
C HIS A 106 -16.05 2.72 7.27
N SER A 107 -14.85 3.25 7.54
CA SER A 107 -14.69 4.53 8.23
C SER A 107 -15.24 5.68 7.37
N ARG A 108 -15.69 6.78 8.02
CA ARG A 108 -16.41 7.92 7.38
C ARG A 108 -15.57 8.76 6.40
N VAL A 109 -14.47 8.24 5.90
CA VAL A 109 -13.46 8.95 5.11
C VAL A 109 -13.40 8.50 3.65
N TYR A 110 -14.32 7.64 3.21
CA TYR A 110 -14.40 7.11 1.85
C TYR A 110 -14.17 8.17 0.75
N ASN A 111 -14.92 9.27 0.78
CA ASN A 111 -14.86 10.31 -0.26
C ASN A 111 -13.50 11.03 -0.33
N LEU A 112 -12.69 10.98 0.73
CA LEU A 112 -11.37 11.63 0.75
C LEU A 112 -10.30 10.81 0.03
N PHE A 113 -10.56 9.52 -0.19
CA PHE A 113 -9.55 8.55 -0.60
C PHE A 113 -9.92 7.78 -1.87
N ALA A 114 -11.13 7.97 -2.41
CA ALA A 114 -11.66 7.24 -3.56
C ALA A 114 -10.69 7.21 -4.77
N ASP A 115 -10.06 8.35 -5.08
CA ASP A 115 -9.17 8.45 -6.26
C ASP A 115 -7.73 8.00 -5.99
N SER A 116 -7.34 7.79 -4.73
CA SER A 116 -5.94 7.51 -4.38
C SER A 116 -5.62 6.03 -4.22
N GLN A 117 -6.65 5.19 -4.01
CA GLN A 117 -6.50 3.76 -3.79
C GLN A 117 -7.75 2.96 -4.12
N ALA A 118 -7.62 1.64 -4.23
CA ALA A 118 -8.75 0.73 -4.45
C ALA A 118 -9.65 0.59 -3.21
N PHE A 119 -10.92 0.27 -3.47
CA PHE A 119 -11.95 -0.08 -2.50
C PHE A 119 -12.60 -1.42 -2.89
N SER A 120 -13.28 -2.07 -1.96
CA SER A 120 -14.03 -3.30 -2.16
C SER A 120 -15.05 -3.17 -3.29
N SER A 121 -15.59 -1.97 -3.51
CA SER A 121 -16.49 -1.65 -4.62
C SER A 121 -15.84 -1.82 -5.99
N ASP A 122 -14.52 -1.60 -6.12
CA ASP A 122 -13.79 -1.83 -7.38
C ASP A 122 -13.73 -3.32 -7.75
N TYR A 123 -13.95 -4.22 -6.78
CA TYR A 123 -13.99 -5.67 -6.98
C TYR A 123 -15.41 -6.23 -7.14
N ALA A 124 -16.46 -5.44 -6.85
CA ALA A 124 -17.83 -5.95 -6.71
C ALA A 124 -18.42 -6.56 -7.99
N ASN A 125 -17.95 -6.11 -9.16
CA ASN A 125 -18.46 -6.54 -10.47
C ASN A 125 -17.47 -7.43 -11.25
N ALA A 126 -16.53 -8.07 -10.54
CA ALA A 126 -15.47 -8.88 -11.14
C ALA A 126 -15.53 -10.35 -10.65
N PRO A 127 -16.58 -11.12 -10.98
CA PRO A 127 -16.82 -12.45 -10.39
C PRO A 127 -15.76 -13.52 -10.75
N LEU A 128 -14.96 -13.26 -11.79
CA LEU A 128 -13.84 -14.12 -12.19
C LEU A 128 -12.55 -13.82 -11.42
N PHE A 129 -12.52 -12.76 -10.61
CA PHE A 129 -11.34 -12.29 -9.91
C PHE A 129 -11.57 -12.29 -8.40
N ASP A 130 -10.59 -12.82 -7.68
CA ASP A 130 -10.47 -12.68 -6.24
C ASP A 130 -9.58 -11.49 -5.88
N ARG A 131 -9.62 -11.05 -4.62
CA ARG A 131 -8.60 -10.19 -4.01
C ARG A 131 -7.35 -11.04 -3.68
N GLY A 132 -6.45 -11.14 -4.65
CA GLY A 132 -5.19 -11.89 -4.51
C GLY A 132 -4.16 -11.10 -3.73
N HIS A 133 -3.71 -11.63 -2.59
CA HIS A 133 -2.71 -10.98 -1.74
C HIS A 133 -1.31 -11.09 -2.32
N LEU A 134 -0.54 -9.99 -2.28
CA LEU A 134 0.89 -9.99 -2.60
C LEU A 134 1.73 -10.41 -1.40
N ALA A 135 1.51 -9.81 -0.23
CA ALA A 135 2.00 -10.32 1.06
C ALA A 135 0.97 -11.33 1.61
N PRO A 136 1.23 -12.65 1.51
CA PRO A 136 0.21 -13.67 1.79
C PRO A 136 -0.10 -13.78 3.29
N VAL A 137 -1.37 -14.04 3.59
CA VAL A 137 -1.87 -14.26 4.96
C VAL A 137 -1.17 -15.45 5.63
N CYS A 138 -0.81 -16.48 4.87
CA CYS A 138 -0.13 -17.65 5.40
C CYS A 138 1.30 -17.35 5.86
N HIS A 139 1.95 -16.29 5.39
CA HIS A 139 3.32 -15.95 5.77
C HIS A 139 3.41 -15.04 7.01
N GLN A 140 2.28 -14.84 7.71
CA GLN A 140 2.16 -13.97 8.88
C GLN A 140 2.15 -14.79 10.16
N SER A 141 2.85 -14.32 11.20
CA SER A 141 3.10 -15.07 12.44
C SER A 141 1.89 -15.15 13.38
N ASP A 142 1.10 -14.09 13.45
CA ASP A 142 0.08 -13.82 14.48
C ASP A 142 -1.14 -13.06 13.95
N GLN A 143 -2.12 -12.77 14.81
CA GLN A 143 -3.35 -12.09 14.40
C GLN A 143 -3.14 -10.66 13.90
N GLU A 144 -2.17 -9.92 14.44
CA GLU A 144 -1.96 -8.52 14.05
C GLU A 144 -1.27 -8.44 12.69
N SER A 145 -0.25 -9.28 12.45
CA SER A 145 0.38 -9.45 11.15
C SER A 145 -0.61 -9.99 10.10
N VAL A 146 -1.49 -10.92 10.47
CA VAL A 146 -2.62 -11.34 9.61
C VAL A 146 -3.50 -10.14 9.27
N ASN A 147 -3.96 -9.36 10.25
CA ASN A 147 -4.83 -8.21 10.01
C ASN A 147 -4.15 -7.14 9.14
N ALA A 148 -2.84 -6.93 9.30
CA ALA A 148 -2.08 -5.98 8.50
C ALA A 148 -2.13 -6.30 7.00
N THR A 149 -2.23 -7.58 6.64
CA THR A 149 -2.32 -7.99 5.22
C THR A 149 -3.68 -7.70 4.58
N PHE A 150 -4.74 -7.46 5.38
CA PHE A 150 -6.09 -7.14 4.91
C PHE A 150 -6.26 -5.64 4.62
N THR A 151 -5.41 -5.12 3.74
CA THR A 151 -5.54 -3.76 3.19
C THR A 151 -5.70 -3.85 1.67
N LEU A 152 -6.53 -2.97 1.11
CA LEU A 152 -6.79 -2.92 -0.34
C LEU A 152 -5.54 -2.54 -1.14
N THR A 153 -4.53 -2.00 -0.47
CA THR A 153 -3.22 -1.74 -1.07
C THR A 153 -2.33 -2.99 -1.14
N ASN A 154 -2.69 -4.13 -0.54
CA ASN A 154 -1.92 -5.38 -0.60
C ASN A 154 -2.54 -6.42 -1.56
N VAL A 155 -3.60 -6.06 -2.29
CA VAL A 155 -4.33 -7.00 -3.15
C VAL A 155 -4.46 -6.51 -4.59
N VAL A 156 -4.49 -7.47 -5.51
CA VAL A 156 -4.80 -7.26 -6.92
C VAL A 156 -6.02 -8.08 -7.33
N PRO A 157 -6.75 -7.70 -8.40
CA PRO A 157 -7.67 -8.61 -9.06
C PRO A 157 -6.88 -9.78 -9.64
N LEU A 158 -6.97 -10.94 -8.98
CA LEU A 158 -6.27 -12.15 -9.40
C LEU A 158 -7.31 -13.16 -9.88
N ASP A 159 -7.08 -13.77 -11.04
CA ASP A 159 -7.97 -14.83 -11.56
C ASP A 159 -8.28 -15.86 -10.47
N ALA A 160 -9.57 -16.14 -10.26
CA ALA A 160 -10.01 -16.93 -9.12
C ALA A 160 -9.45 -18.37 -9.15
N THR A 161 -9.26 -18.95 -10.34
CA THR A 161 -8.66 -20.27 -10.49
C THR A 161 -7.18 -20.25 -10.14
N LEU A 162 -6.45 -19.21 -10.58
CA LEU A 162 -5.05 -19.02 -10.22
C LEU A 162 -4.88 -18.78 -8.71
N ASN A 163 -5.66 -17.88 -8.13
CA ASN A 163 -5.60 -17.51 -6.71
C ASN A 163 -5.86 -18.70 -5.78
N ARG A 164 -6.89 -19.50 -6.09
CA ARG A 164 -7.32 -20.63 -5.27
C ARG A 164 -6.51 -21.91 -5.53
N GLY A 165 -5.85 -21.98 -6.69
CA GLY A 165 -5.03 -23.10 -7.13
C GLY A 165 -3.54 -22.85 -6.93
N GLN A 166 -2.83 -22.58 -8.02
CA GLN A 166 -1.37 -22.54 -8.05
C GLN A 166 -0.78 -21.48 -7.11
N TRP A 167 -1.38 -20.29 -7.02
CA TRP A 167 -0.89 -19.24 -6.14
C TRP A 167 -0.96 -19.69 -4.67
N LYS A 168 -2.12 -20.17 -4.23
CA LYS A 168 -2.30 -20.76 -2.89
C LYS A 168 -1.32 -21.90 -2.62
N ALA A 169 -1.07 -22.77 -3.60
CA ALA A 169 -0.17 -23.90 -3.43
C ALA A 169 1.27 -23.44 -3.18
N VAL A 170 1.79 -22.50 -3.97
CA VAL A 170 3.14 -21.95 -3.80
C VAL A 170 3.27 -21.26 -2.44
N THR A 171 2.35 -20.37 -2.09
CA THR A 171 2.40 -19.65 -0.80
C THR A 171 2.12 -20.54 0.42
N SER A 172 1.58 -21.74 0.24
CA SER A 172 1.42 -22.68 1.36
C SER A 172 2.64 -23.60 1.51
N THR A 173 3.34 -23.88 0.40
CA THR A 173 4.48 -24.81 0.37
C THR A 173 5.76 -24.16 0.88
N GLU A 174 5.94 -22.85 0.68
CA GLU A 174 7.07 -22.07 1.21
C GLU A 174 7.15 -22.10 2.76
N MET A 175 6.07 -22.49 3.46
CA MET A 175 6.09 -22.70 4.91
C MET A 175 6.52 -24.12 5.35
N SER A 176 6.62 -25.06 4.41
CA SER A 176 6.87 -26.49 4.71
C SER A 176 8.33 -26.92 4.44
N ALA A 177 9.18 -26.00 3.98
CA ALA A 177 10.60 -26.19 3.73
C ALA A 177 11.43 -25.57 4.86
#